data_AF-A0A7V5NVM2-F1
#
_entry.id   AF-A0A7V5NVM2-F1
#
_cell.length_a   1.000
_cell.length_b   1.000
_cell.length_c   1.000
_cell.angle_alpha   90.00
_cell.angle_beta   90.00
_cell.angle_gamma   90.00
#
_symmetry.space_group_name_H-M   'P 1'
#
loop_
_entity.id
_entity.type
_entity.pdbx_description
1 polymer ?
#
loop_
_entity_poly.entity_id
_entity_poly.type
_entity_poly.pdbx_seq_one_letter_code
_entity_poly.pdbx_strand_id
1 'polypeptide(L)'
;DFLLHKIRNTPFKGMNKITQTFRIEYYKMVKKILKEKRRVLPCYAGILSAQIVPNGDVWLCCMKSIVVGNVKDYGYNFKKLWKKNALLKSERKAIRNEKCFCPMANASYTNMLMSNRILFKAALRLLKK
;
A
#
# COMPACT_ATOMS: atom_id res chain seq x y z
N ASP A 1 -23.57 0.73 4.86
CA ASP A 1 -22.51 1.78 4.83
C ASP A 1 -22.09 2.27 6.23
N PHE A 2 -22.09 1.38 7.23
CA PHE A 2 -22.00 1.76 8.64
C PHE A 2 -20.67 2.45 9.03
N LEU A 3 -19.53 1.90 8.60
CA LEU A 3 -18.21 2.43 8.98
C LEU A 3 -17.96 3.85 8.43
N LEU A 4 -18.35 4.10 7.18
CA LEU A 4 -18.20 5.42 6.58
C LEU A 4 -19.13 6.45 7.24
N HIS A 5 -20.34 6.03 7.60
CA HIS A 5 -21.27 6.87 8.35
C HIS A 5 -20.72 7.23 9.73
N LYS A 6 -20.23 6.23 10.49
CA LYS A 6 -19.65 6.44 11.82
C LYS A 6 -18.46 7.39 11.79
N ILE A 7 -17.53 7.23 10.84
CA ILE A 7 -16.36 8.11 10.72
C ILE A 7 -16.76 9.54 10.32
N ARG A 8 -17.77 9.72 9.47
CA ARG A 8 -18.22 11.07 9.07
C ARG A 8 -18.92 11.83 10.19
N ASN A 9 -19.59 11.12 11.09
CA ASN A 9 -20.37 11.74 12.17
C ASN A 9 -19.60 11.81 13.50
N THR A 10 -18.36 11.30 13.55
CA THR A 10 -17.51 11.39 14.73
C THR A 10 -16.55 12.59 14.56
N PRO A 11 -16.53 13.55 15.51
CA PRO A 11 -15.57 14.65 15.45
C PRO A 11 -14.16 14.14 15.75
N PHE A 12 -13.20 14.50 14.89
CA PHE A 12 -11.78 14.18 15.08
C PHE A 12 -10.93 15.46 15.04
N LYS A 13 -9.90 15.52 15.89
CA LYS A 13 -8.95 16.65 16.00
C LYS A 13 -7.52 16.21 15.69
N GLY A 14 -6.68 17.14 15.25
CA GLY A 14 -5.25 16.92 15.01
C GLY A 14 -4.95 15.76 14.06
N MET A 15 -3.97 14.92 14.42
CA MET A 15 -3.55 13.75 13.63
C MET A 15 -4.66 12.73 13.39
N ASN A 16 -5.64 12.63 14.29
CA ASN A 16 -6.78 11.75 14.10
C ASN A 16 -7.66 12.21 12.92
N LYS A 17 -7.80 13.53 12.68
CA LYS A 17 -8.54 14.03 11.50
C LYS A 17 -7.87 13.59 10.20
N ILE A 18 -6.53 13.60 10.17
CA ILE A 18 -5.73 13.15 9.02
C ILE A 18 -5.93 11.65 8.78
N THR A 19 -5.67 10.82 9.78
CA THR A 19 -5.78 9.35 9.62
C THR A 19 -7.19 8.91 9.23
N GLN A 20 -8.23 9.52 9.79
CA GLN A 20 -9.62 9.20 9.47
C GLN A 20 -10.02 9.65 8.06
N THR A 21 -9.45 10.75 7.57
CA THR A 21 -9.64 11.22 6.20
C THR A 21 -9.11 10.20 5.19
N PHE A 22 -7.90 9.69 5.39
CA PHE A 22 -7.36 8.60 4.59
C PHE A 22 -8.20 7.32 4.74
N ARG A 23 -8.67 7.01 5.95
CA ARG A 23 -9.53 5.83 6.19
C ARG A 23 -10.85 5.89 5.41
N ILE A 24 -11.45 7.07 5.24
CA ILE A 24 -12.64 7.26 4.39
C ILE A 24 -12.34 6.88 2.93
N GLU A 25 -11.24 7.39 2.37
CA GLU A 25 -10.87 7.10 0.98
C GLU A 25 -10.45 5.63 0.81
N TYR A 26 -9.79 5.04 1.82
CA TYR A 26 -9.47 3.62 1.87
C TYR A 26 -10.73 2.75 1.80
N TYR A 27 -11.74 2.98 2.65
CA TYR A 27 -12.95 2.16 2.62
C TYR A 27 -13.75 2.30 1.31
N LYS A 28 -13.76 3.49 0.70
CA LYS A 28 -14.34 3.67 -0.64
C LYS A 28 -13.59 2.84 -1.68
N MET A 29 -12.26 2.87 -1.61
CA MET A 29 -11.40 2.10 -2.51
C MET A 29 -11.61 0.59 -2.34
N VAL A 30 -11.64 0.08 -1.10
CA VAL A 30 -11.85 -1.34 -0.81
C VAL A 30 -13.16 -1.84 -1.40
N LYS A 31 -14.26 -1.10 -1.22
CA LYS A 31 -15.55 -1.47 -1.82
C LYS A 31 -15.46 -1.59 -3.34
N LYS A 32 -14.76 -0.65 -3.99
CA LYS A 32 -14.58 -0.65 -5.43
C LYS A 32 -13.71 -1.82 -5.89
N ILE A 33 -12.60 -2.08 -5.19
CA ILE A 33 -11.72 -3.22 -5.44
C ILE A 33 -12.49 -4.54 -5.36
N LEU A 34 -13.29 -4.74 -4.30
CA LEU A 34 -14.05 -5.96 -4.08
C LEU A 34 -15.19 -6.13 -5.08
N LYS A 35 -15.93 -5.05 -5.38
CA LYS A 35 -17.04 -5.08 -6.35
C LYS A 35 -16.55 -5.34 -7.77
N GLU A 36 -15.50 -4.64 -8.19
CA GLU A 36 -15.03 -4.66 -9.58
C GLU A 36 -13.93 -5.70 -9.81
N LYS A 37 -13.49 -6.40 -8.75
CA LYS A 37 -12.38 -7.38 -8.76
C LYS A 37 -11.15 -6.88 -9.52
N ARG A 38 -10.86 -5.58 -9.41
CA ARG A 38 -9.77 -4.93 -10.11
C ARG A 38 -9.02 -3.95 -9.24
N ARG A 39 -7.77 -3.72 -9.64
CA ARG A 39 -6.91 -2.71 -9.06
C ARG A 39 -7.48 -1.29 -9.28
N VAL A 40 -7.59 -0.51 -8.21
CA VAL A 40 -8.06 0.89 -8.26
C VAL A 40 -6.90 1.90 -8.27
N LEU A 41 -5.76 1.54 -7.69
CA LEU A 41 -4.53 2.36 -7.65
C LEU A 41 -3.32 1.52 -8.08
N PRO A 42 -2.30 2.13 -8.72
CA PRO A 42 -1.03 1.46 -8.98
C PRO A 42 -0.44 0.85 -7.71
N CYS A 43 0.12 -0.36 -7.82
CA CYS A 43 0.81 -1.01 -6.72
C CYS A 43 2.29 -0.65 -6.75
N TYR A 44 2.81 -0.09 -5.65
CA TYR A 44 4.22 0.26 -5.49
C TYR A 44 4.98 -0.75 -4.63
N ALA A 45 4.41 -1.94 -4.42
CA ALA A 45 5.10 -3.06 -3.77
C ALA A 45 6.39 -3.39 -4.54
N GLY A 46 7.48 -3.55 -3.81
CA GLY A 46 8.81 -3.72 -4.40
C GLY A 46 9.51 -2.43 -4.82
N ILE A 47 8.85 -1.28 -4.81
CA ILE A 47 9.47 0.02 -5.08
C ILE A 47 9.56 0.83 -3.79
N LEU A 48 8.42 1.06 -3.14
CA LEU A 48 8.31 1.88 -1.92
C LEU A 48 8.15 1.05 -0.66
N SER A 49 7.81 -0.23 -0.79
CA SER A 49 7.64 -1.14 0.33
C SER A 49 8.21 -2.51 0.03
N ALA A 50 8.69 -3.15 1.10
CA ALA A 50 9.15 -4.53 1.16
C ALA A 50 8.74 -5.09 2.53
N GLN A 51 8.75 -6.40 2.66
CA GLN A 51 8.52 -7.09 3.94
C GLN A 51 9.68 -8.02 4.19
N ILE A 52 10.18 -8.02 5.42
CA ILE A 52 11.22 -8.96 5.85
C ILE A 52 10.55 -9.89 6.85
N VAL A 53 10.52 -11.18 6.54
CA VAL A 53 9.96 -12.20 7.43
C VAL A 53 11.03 -12.68 8.43
N PRO A 54 10.64 -13.34 9.54
CA PRO A 54 11.56 -13.61 10.66
C PRO A 54 12.82 -14.42 10.31
N ASN A 55 12.77 -15.26 9.27
CA ASN A 55 13.91 -16.04 8.81
C ASN A 55 14.93 -15.21 7.99
N GLY A 56 14.63 -13.94 7.69
CA GLY A 56 15.46 -13.02 6.91
C GLY A 56 15.06 -12.89 5.45
N ASP A 57 14.04 -13.62 4.97
CA ASP A 57 13.61 -13.52 3.59
C ASP A 57 12.93 -12.17 3.33
N VAL A 58 13.25 -11.59 2.19
CA VAL A 58 12.67 -10.34 1.70
C VAL A 58 11.58 -10.68 0.69
N TRP A 59 10.37 -10.18 0.94
CA TRP A 59 9.22 -10.27 0.05
C TRP A 59 8.85 -8.88 -0.46
N LEU A 60 8.35 -8.79 -1.69
CA LEU A 60 7.79 -7.53 -2.20
C LEU A 60 6.34 -7.32 -1.76
N CYS A 61 5.58 -8.40 -1.64
CA CYS A 61 4.18 -8.38 -1.28
C CYS A 61 3.82 -9.69 -0.57
N CYS A 62 3.19 -9.61 0.60
CA CYS A 62 2.67 -10.76 1.34
C CYS A 62 1.52 -11.50 0.67
N MET A 63 0.93 -10.97 -0.40
CA MET A 63 -0.07 -11.72 -1.17
C MET A 63 0.58 -12.72 -2.12
N LYS A 64 1.75 -12.39 -2.65
CA LYS A 64 2.50 -13.27 -3.57
C LYS A 64 3.51 -14.13 -2.83
N SER A 65 4.04 -13.64 -1.71
CA SER A 65 5.03 -14.32 -0.87
C SER A 65 6.25 -14.82 -1.65
N ILE A 66 6.60 -14.12 -2.73
CA ILE A 66 7.79 -14.42 -3.52
C ILE A 66 9.01 -13.89 -2.77
N VAL A 67 9.88 -14.81 -2.39
CA VAL A 67 11.19 -14.52 -1.81
C VAL A 67 12.07 -13.95 -2.92
N VAL A 68 12.48 -12.70 -2.77
CA VAL A 68 13.43 -12.08 -3.71
C VAL A 68 14.87 -12.24 -3.25
N GLY A 69 15.11 -12.61 -2.00
CA GLY A 69 16.43 -12.91 -1.44
C GLY A 69 16.39 -12.89 0.08
N ASN A 70 17.45 -13.39 0.73
CA ASN A 70 17.57 -13.35 2.19
C ASN A 70 18.61 -12.32 2.62
N VAL A 71 18.31 -11.51 3.64
CA VAL A 71 19.26 -10.49 4.12
C VAL A 71 20.57 -11.06 4.65
N LYS A 72 20.57 -12.32 5.13
CA LYS A 72 21.75 -13.02 5.65
C LYS A 72 22.82 -13.18 4.55
N ASP A 73 22.40 -13.49 3.33
CA ASP A 73 23.30 -13.69 2.18
C ASP A 73 24.03 -12.41 1.77
N TYR A 74 23.52 -11.25 2.19
CA TYR A 74 24.10 -9.94 1.90
C TYR A 74 24.76 -9.30 3.12
N GLY A 75 25.10 -10.09 4.15
CA GLY A 75 25.70 -9.61 5.40
C GLY A 75 24.80 -8.57 6.07
N TYR A 76 23.49 -8.83 6.07
CA TYR A 76 22.44 -7.93 6.58
C TYR A 76 22.38 -6.55 5.92
N ASN A 77 23.03 -6.38 4.76
CA ASN A 77 22.98 -5.15 3.99
C ASN A 77 21.80 -5.16 3.00
N PHE A 78 20.65 -4.70 3.46
CA PHE A 78 19.43 -4.62 2.64
C PHE A 78 19.63 -3.84 1.35
N LYS A 79 20.42 -2.75 1.36
CA LYS A 79 20.67 -1.92 0.17
C LYS A 79 21.39 -2.69 -0.93
N LYS A 80 22.31 -3.60 -0.57
CA LYS A 80 22.99 -4.49 -1.54
C LYS A 80 21.97 -5.44 -2.19
N LEU A 81 21.14 -6.10 -1.40
CA LEU A 81 20.05 -6.96 -1.88
C LEU A 81 19.09 -6.20 -2.81
N TRP A 82 18.66 -5.01 -2.39
CA TRP A 82 17.63 -4.21 -3.06
C TRP A 82 18.06 -3.63 -4.42
N LYS A 83 19.37 -3.41 -4.61
CA LYS A 83 19.95 -2.84 -5.84
C LYS A 83 20.42 -3.89 -6.85
N LYS A 84 20.88 -5.06 -6.41
CA LYS A 84 21.61 -6.03 -7.26
C LYS A 84 20.84 -7.33 -7.49
N ASN A 85 19.63 -7.27 -8.03
CA ASN A 85 18.82 -8.47 -8.16
C ASN A 85 17.90 -8.45 -9.39
N ALA A 86 18.12 -9.39 -10.31
CA ALA A 86 17.34 -9.54 -11.53
C ALA A 86 15.89 -9.97 -11.25
N LEU A 87 15.69 -10.84 -10.25
CA LEU A 87 14.37 -11.27 -9.79
C LEU A 87 13.57 -10.09 -9.22
N LEU A 88 14.20 -9.17 -8.48
CA LEU A 88 13.56 -7.93 -8.06
C LEU A 88 13.03 -7.12 -9.25
N LYS A 89 13.81 -7.02 -10.33
CA LYS A 89 13.42 -6.27 -11.54
C LYS A 89 12.26 -6.95 -12.27
N SER A 90 12.30 -8.28 -12.42
CA SER A 90 11.20 -9.03 -13.05
C SER A 90 9.92 -8.94 -12.21
N GLU A 91 10.01 -9.11 -10.89
CA GLU A 91 8.84 -9.04 -10.01
C GLU A 91 8.24 -7.64 -9.92
N ARG A 92 9.05 -6.57 -9.91
CA ARG A 92 8.54 -5.19 -10.02
C ARG A 92 7.75 -4.99 -11.32
N LYS A 93 8.26 -5.51 -12.44
CA LYS A 93 7.57 -5.46 -13.74
C LYS A 93 6.28 -6.28 -13.71
N ALA A 94 6.32 -7.47 -13.12
CA ALA A 94 5.16 -8.32 -12.93
C ALA A 94 4.09 -7.61 -12.09
N ILE A 95 4.43 -7.08 -10.91
CA ILE A 95 3.50 -6.33 -10.04
C ILE A 95 2.88 -5.14 -10.78
N ARG A 96 3.66 -4.42 -11.58
CA ARG A 96 3.18 -3.27 -12.38
C ARG A 96 2.16 -3.71 -13.43
N ASN A 97 2.41 -4.81 -14.12
CA ASN A 97 1.59 -5.31 -15.23
C ASN A 97 0.38 -6.12 -14.76
N GLU A 98 0.52 -6.84 -13.66
CA GLU A 98 -0.51 -7.67 -13.07
C GLU A 98 -1.65 -6.81 -12.54
N LYS A 99 -2.89 -7.21 -12.81
CA LYS A 99 -4.09 -6.53 -12.33
C LYS A 99 -4.55 -7.05 -10.96
N CYS A 100 -3.62 -7.34 -10.04
CA CYS A 100 -3.96 -7.81 -8.68
C CYS A 100 -4.97 -6.87 -8.00
N PHE A 101 -5.99 -7.42 -7.33
CA PHE A 101 -7.08 -6.68 -6.67
C PHE A 101 -7.03 -6.76 -5.13
N CYS A 102 -5.83 -6.73 -4.54
CA CYS A 102 -5.70 -6.85 -3.08
C CYS A 102 -6.25 -5.61 -2.33
N PRO A 103 -7.17 -5.76 -1.36
CA PRO A 103 -7.70 -4.66 -0.55
C PRO A 103 -6.83 -4.33 0.67
N MET A 104 -5.62 -4.89 0.79
CA MET A 104 -4.80 -4.80 2.00
C MET A 104 -4.46 -3.35 2.39
N ALA A 105 -4.74 -3.02 3.64
CA ALA A 105 -4.54 -1.68 4.20
C ALA A 105 -3.09 -1.19 4.10
N ASN A 106 -2.12 -1.98 4.54
CA ASN A 106 -0.71 -1.56 4.62
C ASN A 106 -0.16 -1.14 3.26
N ALA A 107 -0.36 -1.96 2.22
CA ALA A 107 0.02 -1.61 0.86
C ALA A 107 -0.84 -0.46 0.29
N SER A 108 -2.14 -0.45 0.62
CA SER A 108 -3.06 0.58 0.15
C SER A 108 -2.68 1.97 0.63
N TYR A 109 -2.34 2.15 1.91
CA TYR A 109 -1.97 3.47 2.42
C TYR A 109 -0.69 4.01 1.77
N THR A 110 0.34 3.18 1.60
CA THR A 110 1.55 3.59 0.87
C THR A 110 1.22 3.99 -0.58
N ASN A 111 0.37 3.22 -1.27
CA ASN A 111 -0.04 3.54 -2.64
C ASN A 111 -0.90 4.83 -2.69
N MET A 112 -1.74 5.07 -1.68
CA MET A 112 -2.57 6.28 -1.57
C MET A 112 -1.72 7.54 -1.39
N LEU A 113 -0.62 7.45 -0.63
CA LEU A 113 0.32 8.56 -0.46
C LEU A 113 1.01 8.96 -1.78
N MET A 114 1.16 8.03 -2.72
CA MET A 114 1.70 8.32 -4.05
C MET A 114 0.65 8.73 -5.07
N SER A 115 -0.63 8.79 -4.68
CA SER A 115 -1.72 9.15 -5.56
C SER A 115 -2.10 10.62 -5.37
N ASN A 116 -1.68 11.47 -6.31
CA ASN A 116 -2.04 12.90 -6.33
C ASN A 116 -3.55 13.12 -6.20
N ARG A 117 -4.36 12.26 -6.84
CA ARG A 117 -5.83 12.32 -6.78
C ARG A 117 -6.36 12.10 -5.36
N ILE A 118 -5.80 11.14 -4.63
CA ILE A 118 -6.25 10.82 -3.26
C ILE A 118 -5.72 11.85 -2.29
N LEU A 119 -4.45 12.26 -2.43
CA LEU A 119 -3.87 13.35 -1.65
C LEU A 119 -4.71 14.63 -1.77
N PHE A 120 -5.08 15.03 -2.99
CA PHE A 120 -5.92 16.20 -3.22
C PHE A 120 -7.30 16.07 -2.55
N LYS A 121 -7.95 14.91 -2.68
CA LYS A 121 -9.23 14.64 -1.99
C LYS A 121 -9.09 14.66 -0.47
N ALA A 122 -8.01 14.12 0.07
CA ALA A 122 -7.73 14.14 1.50
C ALA A 122 -7.49 15.57 1.98
N ALA A 123 -6.69 16.36 1.26
CA ALA A 123 -6.45 17.77 1.57
C ALA A 123 -7.75 18.58 1.57
N LEU A 124 -8.60 18.44 0.53
CA LEU A 124 -9.90 19.11 0.48
C LEU A 124 -10.82 18.74 1.66
N ARG A 125 -10.79 17.48 2.12
CA ARG A 125 -11.55 17.04 3.30
C ARG A 125 -10.99 17.60 4.60
N LEU A 126 -9.68 17.79 4.70
CA LEU A 126 -9.06 18.38 5.88
C LEU A 126 -9.37 19.87 6.00
N LEU A 127 -9.43 20.57 4.86
CA LEU A 127 -9.76 21.99 4.76
C LEU A 127 -11.26 22.29 4.96
N LYS A 128 -12.15 21.35 4.64
CA LYS A 128 -13.56 21.46 5.05
C LYS A 128 -13.64 21.43 6.58
N LYS A 129 -14.10 22.55 7.14
CA LYS A 129 -14.48 22.67 8.55
C LYS A 129 -15.67 21.78 8.84
#